data_AF-A0A2G8HQZ6-F1
#
_entry.id   AF-A0A2G8HQZ6-F1
#
_cell.length_a   1.000
_cell.length_b   1.000
_cell.length_c   1.000
_cell.angle_alpha   90.00
_cell.angle_beta   90.00
_cell.angle_gamma   90.00
#
_symmetry.space_group_name_H-M   'P 1'
#
loop_
_entity.id
_entity.type
_entity.pdbx_description
1 polymer ?
#
loop_
_entity_poly.entity_id
_entity_poly.type
_entity_poly.pdbx_seq_one_letter_code
_entity_poly.pdbx_strand_id
1 'polypeptide(L)'
;MKKLLIFMIFLSFNSYAYNCESKIDFLESIQVQQGHWQQTDTCFISISSRKHYNMEYRNFLITSRGKIQIFNSFGEGPSSTHTGAREFHLFPRNGRVGYEILEDRVNITLASGDIFSFDIETAEPLELGGGEFSLDPLVNRENQGGFEVTKFSGLLLDSGFKMGMSPTWYLDRSSTFKDAFGHTCTVRNRDLFDKKSDEIFWIHEEDKQLYNYLQKRCPSLTLK
;
A
#
# COMPACT_ATOMS: atom_id res chain seq x y z
N MET A 1 3.48 -29.75 -55.68
CA MET A 1 2.87 -28.66 -54.90
C MET A 1 2.11 -29.28 -53.72
N LYS A 2 2.70 -29.33 -52.53
CA LYS A 2 2.05 -29.80 -51.29
C LYS A 2 1.67 -28.59 -50.45
N LYS A 3 0.37 -28.36 -50.25
CA LYS A 3 -0.16 -27.29 -49.42
C LYS A 3 0.02 -27.67 -47.94
N LEU A 4 0.76 -26.84 -47.21
CA LEU A 4 0.95 -26.94 -45.76
C LEU A 4 -0.30 -26.34 -45.08
N LEU A 5 -1.07 -27.19 -44.40
CA LEU A 5 -2.25 -26.79 -43.63
C LEU A 5 -1.77 -26.27 -42.27
N ILE A 6 -1.78 -24.94 -42.08
CA ILE A 6 -1.45 -24.32 -40.79
C ILE A 6 -2.68 -24.45 -39.89
N PHE A 7 -2.57 -25.28 -38.86
CA PHE A 7 -3.57 -25.45 -37.82
C PHE A 7 -3.39 -24.34 -36.77
N MET A 8 -4.19 -23.27 -36.84
CA MET A 8 -4.24 -22.26 -35.79
C MET A 8 -4.93 -22.86 -34.55
N ILE A 9 -4.14 -23.22 -33.56
CA ILE A 9 -4.63 -23.53 -32.21
C ILE A 9 -4.98 -22.19 -31.56
N PHE A 10 -6.27 -21.86 -31.51
CA PHE A 10 -6.79 -20.80 -30.65
C PHE A 10 -6.65 -21.27 -29.20
N LEU A 11 -5.53 -20.92 -28.56
CA LEU A 11 -5.41 -20.98 -27.11
C LEU A 11 -6.33 -19.91 -26.54
N SER A 12 -7.51 -20.33 -26.09
CA SER A 12 -8.39 -19.52 -25.26
C SER A 12 -7.65 -19.23 -23.95
N PHE A 13 -6.96 -18.10 -23.88
CA PHE A 13 -6.47 -17.56 -22.62
C PHE A 13 -7.71 -17.21 -21.79
N ASN A 14 -8.10 -18.12 -20.89
CA ASN A 14 -8.99 -17.76 -19.79
C ASN A 14 -8.23 -16.72 -18.97
N SER A 15 -8.49 -15.45 -19.26
CA SER A 15 -8.10 -14.36 -18.37
C SER A 15 -8.90 -14.59 -17.10
N TYR A 16 -8.27 -15.19 -16.09
CA TYR A 16 -8.86 -15.26 -14.76
C TYR A 16 -9.00 -13.82 -14.29
N ALA A 17 -10.23 -13.30 -14.39
CA ALA A 17 -10.59 -12.03 -13.77
C ALA A 17 -10.29 -12.20 -12.27
N TYR A 18 -9.28 -11.49 -11.80
CA TYR A 18 -8.95 -11.46 -10.38
C TYR A 18 -10.15 -10.80 -9.68
N ASN A 19 -10.90 -11.61 -8.93
CA ASN A 19 -12.10 -11.15 -8.23
C ASN A 19 -11.73 -10.83 -6.78
N CYS A 20 -12.00 -9.58 -6.40
CA CYS A 20 -11.72 -9.05 -5.08
C CYS A 20 -12.92 -9.22 -4.18
N GLU A 21 -13.15 -10.45 -3.72
CA GLU A 21 -14.34 -10.73 -2.94
C GLU A 21 -14.26 -10.00 -1.59
N SER A 22 -15.35 -9.31 -1.23
CA SER A 22 -15.45 -8.64 0.05
C SER A 22 -15.61 -9.69 1.14
N LYS A 23 -14.68 -9.69 2.10
CA LYS A 23 -14.65 -10.68 3.19
C LYS A 23 -14.14 -10.02 4.45
N ILE A 24 -14.65 -10.47 5.60
CA ILE A 24 -14.13 -10.11 6.91
C ILE A 24 -13.90 -11.39 7.68
N ASP A 25 -12.68 -11.60 8.17
CA ASP A 25 -12.35 -12.64 9.13
C ASP A 25 -12.16 -12.00 10.51
N PHE A 26 -12.93 -12.48 11.48
CA PHE A 26 -12.77 -12.11 12.88
C PHE A 26 -12.00 -13.20 13.60
N LEU A 27 -10.82 -12.85 14.09
CA LEU A 27 -10.00 -13.70 14.96
C LEU A 27 -10.16 -13.22 16.40
N GLU A 28 -9.56 -13.94 17.36
CA GLU A 28 -9.71 -13.62 18.78
C GLU A 28 -9.28 -12.17 19.09
N SER A 29 -8.07 -11.81 18.64
CA SER A 29 -7.48 -10.51 18.95
C SER A 29 -7.48 -9.52 17.79
N ILE A 30 -7.67 -9.97 16.55
CA ILE A 30 -7.54 -9.14 15.35
C ILE A 30 -8.72 -9.32 14.39
N GLN A 31 -8.84 -8.38 13.46
CA GLN A 31 -9.75 -8.43 12.33
C GLN A 31 -8.96 -8.18 11.05
N VAL A 32 -9.22 -9.02 10.04
CA VAL A 32 -8.73 -8.82 8.66
C VAL A 32 -9.95 -8.59 7.77
N GLN A 33 -9.94 -7.50 7.02
CA GLN A 33 -11.00 -7.17 6.06
C GLN A 33 -10.40 -7.02 4.68
N GLN A 34 -11.02 -7.67 3.69
CA GLN A 34 -10.77 -7.46 2.28
C GLN A 34 -11.98 -6.80 1.64
N GLY A 35 -11.74 -5.86 0.73
CA GLY A 35 -12.80 -5.21 -0.04
C GLY A 35 -12.30 -4.58 -1.33
N HIS A 36 -13.23 -3.97 -2.05
CA HIS A 36 -12.99 -3.37 -3.36
C HIS A 36 -13.62 -1.98 -3.45
N TRP A 37 -12.80 -0.98 -3.79
CA TRP A 37 -13.27 0.36 -4.14
C TRP A 37 -13.55 0.40 -5.63
N GLN A 38 -14.83 0.43 -6.00
CA GLN A 38 -15.29 0.41 -7.39
C GLN A 38 -14.83 1.64 -8.17
N GLN A 39 -14.73 2.79 -7.51
CA GLN A 39 -14.38 4.08 -8.13
C GLN A 39 -12.94 4.10 -8.68
N THR A 40 -12.03 3.42 -8.00
CA THR A 40 -10.60 3.37 -8.34
C THR A 40 -10.15 1.99 -8.79
N ASP A 41 -11.09 1.06 -8.96
CA ASP A 41 -10.86 -0.37 -9.21
C ASP A 41 -9.74 -0.95 -8.33
N THR A 42 -9.83 -0.70 -7.02
CA THR A 42 -8.75 -0.98 -6.08
C THR A 42 -9.18 -1.99 -5.03
N CYS A 43 -8.48 -3.11 -4.96
CA CYS A 43 -8.57 -4.00 -3.81
C CYS A 43 -7.84 -3.43 -2.63
N PHE A 44 -8.37 -3.68 -1.45
CA PHE A 44 -7.68 -3.40 -0.22
C PHE A 44 -7.81 -4.56 0.76
N ILE A 45 -6.78 -4.70 1.60
CA ILE A 45 -6.79 -5.52 2.79
C ILE A 45 -6.46 -4.59 3.95
N SER A 46 -7.30 -4.57 4.97
CA SER A 46 -7.01 -3.89 6.23
C SER A 46 -6.89 -4.88 7.36
N ILE A 47 -5.87 -4.70 8.19
CA ILE A 47 -5.66 -5.46 9.42
C ILE A 47 -5.64 -4.50 10.60
N SER A 48 -6.34 -4.91 11.66
CA SER A 48 -6.54 -4.10 12.87
C SER A 48 -6.65 -4.99 14.10
N SER A 49 -6.13 -4.50 15.23
CA SER A 49 -6.41 -5.10 16.53
C SER A 49 -7.86 -4.82 16.92
N ARG A 50 -8.53 -5.83 17.47
CA ARG A 50 -9.86 -5.70 18.08
C ARG A 50 -9.77 -5.23 19.54
N LYS A 51 -8.57 -5.28 20.13
CA LYS A 51 -8.30 -4.86 21.51
C LYS A 51 -7.86 -3.40 21.49
N HIS A 52 -8.82 -2.48 21.50
CA HIS A 52 -8.54 -1.04 21.61
C HIS A 52 -9.07 -0.48 22.95
N TYR A 53 -8.24 0.28 23.65
CA TYR A 53 -8.63 1.03 24.84
C TYR A 53 -8.76 2.51 24.45
N ASN A 54 -9.82 3.18 24.92
CA ASN A 54 -10.07 4.61 24.68
C ASN A 54 -10.02 5.03 23.20
N MET A 55 -10.34 4.13 22.25
CA MET A 55 -10.23 4.38 20.80
C MET A 55 -8.81 4.71 20.32
N GLU A 56 -7.76 4.34 21.07
CA GLU A 56 -6.37 4.43 20.63
C GLU A 56 -5.99 3.14 19.90
N TYR A 57 -5.59 3.26 18.64
CA TYR A 57 -5.21 2.10 17.82
C TYR A 57 -4.39 2.50 16.59
N ARG A 58 -3.69 1.52 16.03
CA ARG A 58 -3.00 1.58 14.74
C ARG A 58 -3.56 0.49 13.84
N ASN A 59 -3.96 0.86 12.62
CA ASN A 59 -4.44 -0.05 11.59
C ASN A 59 -3.58 0.08 10.34
N PHE A 60 -3.41 -1.04 9.65
CA PHE A 60 -2.70 -1.08 8.37
C PHE A 60 -3.70 -1.35 7.25
N LEU A 61 -3.59 -0.59 6.18
CA LEU A 61 -4.35 -0.78 4.94
C LEU A 61 -3.36 -0.96 3.79
N ILE A 62 -3.49 -2.08 3.09
CA ILE A 62 -2.67 -2.48 1.95
C ILE A 62 -3.58 -2.49 0.72
N THR A 63 -3.11 -2.02 -0.44
CA THR A 63 -3.92 -2.00 -1.67
C THR A 63 -3.26 -2.69 -2.85
N SER A 64 -4.08 -3.12 -3.82
CA SER A 64 -3.60 -3.61 -5.13
C SER A 64 -2.80 -2.58 -5.92
N ARG A 65 -2.87 -1.30 -5.53
CA ARG A 65 -2.11 -0.19 -6.13
C ARG A 65 -0.83 0.12 -5.37
N GLY A 66 -0.33 -0.80 -4.55
CA GLY A 66 0.96 -0.69 -3.85
C GLY A 66 0.95 0.20 -2.60
N LYS A 67 -0.18 0.83 -2.26
CA LYS A 67 -0.30 1.65 -1.05
C LYS A 67 -0.22 0.78 0.21
N ILE A 68 0.62 1.20 1.15
CA ILE A 68 0.57 0.83 2.57
C ILE A 68 0.25 2.10 3.35
N GLN A 69 -0.92 2.14 3.94
CA GLN A 69 -1.38 3.24 4.77
C GLN A 69 -1.45 2.78 6.22
N ILE A 70 -0.78 3.52 7.09
CA ILE A 70 -0.80 3.33 8.54
C ILE A 70 -1.72 4.39 9.09
N PHE A 71 -2.90 3.97 9.55
CA PHE A 71 -3.88 4.85 10.18
C PHE A 71 -3.74 4.76 11.69
N ASN A 72 -3.63 5.91 12.35
CA ASN A 72 -3.57 6.00 13.79
C ASN A 72 -4.78 6.77 14.29
N SER A 73 -5.41 6.23 15.33
CA SER A 73 -6.32 6.96 16.20
C SER A 73 -5.62 7.23 17.53
N PHE A 74 -5.65 8.47 17.99
CA PHE A 74 -5.03 8.96 19.23
C PHE A 74 -6.08 9.22 20.31
N GLY A 75 -7.18 8.47 20.26
CA GLY A 75 -8.27 8.50 21.21
C GLY A 75 -9.53 9.24 20.73
N GLU A 76 -10.43 9.51 21.65
CA GLU A 76 -11.71 10.16 21.36
C GLU A 76 -11.53 11.62 20.93
N GLY A 77 -12.12 11.99 19.79
CA GLY A 77 -12.18 13.38 19.33
C GLY A 77 -12.34 13.53 17.82
N PRO A 78 -12.33 14.77 17.31
CA PRO A 78 -12.47 15.02 15.88
C PRO A 78 -11.32 14.41 15.08
N SER A 79 -11.63 13.77 13.93
CA SER A 79 -10.62 13.14 13.07
C SER A 79 -9.48 14.10 12.70
N SER A 80 -9.81 15.37 12.42
CA SER A 80 -8.81 16.41 12.07
C SER A 80 -7.68 16.59 13.08
N THR A 81 -7.90 16.23 14.36
CA THR A 81 -6.94 16.43 15.45
C THR A 81 -6.64 15.15 16.24
N HIS A 82 -7.42 14.09 16.07
CA HIS A 82 -7.29 12.83 16.82
C HIS A 82 -6.99 11.62 15.94
N THR A 83 -6.95 11.79 14.62
CA THR A 83 -6.49 10.74 13.71
C THR A 83 -5.36 11.24 12.84
N GLY A 84 -4.53 10.33 12.36
CA GLY A 84 -3.46 10.63 11.43
C GLY A 84 -3.17 9.46 10.52
N ALA A 85 -2.59 9.74 9.37
CA ALA A 85 -2.19 8.72 8.42
C ALA A 85 -0.74 8.94 7.99
N ARG A 86 0.03 7.85 7.94
CA ARG A 86 1.27 7.75 7.18
C ARG A 86 1.04 6.89 5.96
N GLU A 87 1.63 7.25 4.84
CA GLU A 87 1.39 6.56 3.57
C GLU A 87 2.68 6.30 2.80
N PHE A 88 2.87 5.04 2.45
CA PHE A 88 3.92 4.56 1.56
C PHE A 88 3.28 3.95 0.31
N HIS A 89 3.98 3.99 -0.82
CA HIS A 89 3.65 3.18 -2.00
C HIS A 89 4.86 2.37 -2.42
N LEU A 90 4.67 1.06 -2.56
CA LEU A 90 5.69 0.11 -3.00
C LEU A 90 5.48 -0.25 -4.47
N PHE A 91 6.58 -0.36 -5.21
CA PHE A 91 6.58 -0.70 -6.63
C PHE A 91 7.44 -1.95 -6.90
N PRO A 92 7.05 -2.81 -7.86
CA PRO A 92 5.97 -2.61 -8.83
C PRO A 92 4.56 -2.86 -8.28
N ARG A 93 3.54 -2.27 -8.94
CA ARG A 93 2.10 -2.42 -8.66
C ARG A 93 1.50 -3.46 -9.62
N ASN A 94 1.73 -4.74 -9.37
CA ASN A 94 1.24 -5.83 -10.23
C ASN A 94 -0.26 -6.17 -10.02
N GLY A 95 -0.98 -5.38 -9.20
CA GLY A 95 -2.44 -5.38 -9.15
C GLY A 95 -3.10 -6.49 -8.32
N ARG A 96 -2.34 -7.40 -7.70
CA ARG A 96 -2.88 -8.49 -6.89
C ARG A 96 -2.50 -8.32 -5.43
N VAL A 97 -3.49 -8.37 -4.56
CA VAL A 97 -3.30 -8.51 -3.11
C VAL A 97 -4.07 -9.72 -2.60
N GLY A 98 -3.67 -10.25 -1.46
CA GLY A 98 -4.34 -11.40 -0.86
C GLY A 98 -3.84 -11.56 0.56
N TYR A 99 -4.50 -12.39 1.34
CA TYR A 99 -3.97 -12.78 2.64
C TYR A 99 -4.23 -14.24 2.94
N GLU A 100 -3.36 -14.79 3.77
CA GLU A 100 -3.44 -16.13 4.33
C GLU A 100 -3.31 -16.01 5.86
N ILE A 101 -4.22 -16.66 6.58
CA ILE A 101 -4.18 -16.76 8.03
C ILE A 101 -3.47 -18.08 8.37
N LEU A 102 -2.36 -17.97 9.09
CA LEU A 102 -1.58 -19.10 9.61
C LEU A 102 -1.81 -19.24 11.12
N GLU A 103 -1.13 -20.20 11.75
CA GLU A 103 -1.29 -20.47 13.18
C GLU A 103 -0.85 -19.29 14.06
N ASP A 104 0.27 -18.64 13.74
CA ASP A 104 0.89 -17.57 14.55
C ASP A 104 0.85 -16.18 13.89
N ARG A 105 0.42 -16.08 12.63
CA ARG A 105 0.54 -14.85 11.84
C ARG A 105 -0.50 -14.74 10.73
N VAL A 106 -0.63 -13.53 10.20
CA VAL A 106 -1.32 -13.24 8.94
C VAL A 106 -0.31 -12.78 7.91
N ASN A 107 -0.25 -13.47 6.78
CA ASN A 107 0.59 -13.10 5.64
C ASN A 107 -0.25 -12.34 4.61
N ILE A 108 0.12 -11.10 4.30
CA ILE A 108 -0.53 -10.31 3.26
C ILE A 108 0.38 -10.26 2.03
N THR A 109 -0.09 -10.76 0.88
CA THR A 109 0.60 -10.56 -0.40
C THR A 109 0.41 -9.12 -0.87
N LEU A 110 1.53 -8.42 -1.07
CA LEU A 110 1.60 -7.06 -1.55
C LEU A 110 1.42 -7.01 -3.07
N ALA A 111 1.13 -5.81 -3.59
CA ALA A 111 1.03 -5.59 -5.03
C ALA A 111 2.32 -5.92 -5.81
N SER A 112 3.49 -5.90 -5.15
CA SER A 112 4.76 -6.32 -5.73
C SER A 112 4.89 -7.85 -5.88
N GLY A 113 4.09 -8.62 -5.12
CA GLY A 113 4.19 -10.06 -4.94
C GLY A 113 4.95 -10.47 -3.67
N ASP A 114 5.58 -9.51 -2.97
CA ASP A 114 6.21 -9.75 -1.67
C ASP A 114 5.17 -10.02 -0.58
N ILE A 115 5.61 -10.56 0.57
CA ILE A 115 4.75 -10.85 1.72
C ILE A 115 4.98 -9.82 2.82
N PHE A 116 3.91 -9.27 3.37
CA PHE A 116 3.92 -8.48 4.60
C PHE A 116 3.23 -9.27 5.71
N SER A 117 4.01 -9.72 6.69
CA SER A 117 3.56 -10.59 7.77
C SER A 117 3.16 -9.77 9.00
N PHE A 118 2.10 -10.19 9.68
CA PHE A 118 1.58 -9.56 10.89
C PHE A 118 1.34 -10.59 11.97
N ASP A 119 1.56 -10.18 13.22
CA ASP A 119 1.29 -10.99 14.40
C ASP A 119 -0.22 -11.15 14.62
N ILE A 120 -0.68 -12.39 14.82
CA ILE A 120 -2.10 -12.72 14.91
C ILE A 120 -2.75 -12.23 16.22
N GLU A 121 -1.96 -11.93 17.25
CA GLU A 121 -2.44 -11.49 18.55
C GLU A 121 -2.50 -9.96 18.69
N THR A 122 -1.60 -9.25 18.02
CA THR A 122 -1.43 -7.81 18.20
C THR A 122 -1.79 -7.00 16.96
N ALA A 123 -1.89 -7.65 15.78
CA ALA A 123 -1.94 -7.00 14.46
C ALA A 123 -0.72 -6.11 14.15
N GLU A 124 0.38 -6.27 14.89
CA GLU A 124 1.63 -5.56 14.61
C GLU A 124 2.40 -6.22 13.46
N PRO A 125 3.08 -5.44 12.61
CA PRO A 125 3.91 -5.99 11.54
C PRO A 125 5.10 -6.75 12.12
N LEU A 126 5.38 -7.92 11.53
CA LEU A 126 6.51 -8.78 11.88
C LEU A 126 7.64 -8.72 10.84
N GLU A 127 7.29 -8.77 9.56
CA GLU A 127 8.25 -8.87 8.46
C GLU A 127 7.71 -8.19 7.20
N LEU A 128 8.55 -7.42 6.51
CA LEU A 128 8.24 -6.84 5.21
C LEU A 128 9.13 -7.47 4.13
N GLY A 129 8.55 -8.34 3.32
CA GLY A 129 9.22 -8.93 2.17
C GLY A 129 9.77 -7.87 1.23
N GLY A 130 11.01 -8.08 0.78
CA GLY A 130 11.73 -7.10 -0.03
C GLY A 130 12.21 -5.87 0.75
N GLY A 131 12.03 -5.78 2.07
CA GLY A 131 12.41 -4.58 2.82
C GLY A 131 12.77 -4.81 4.29
N GLU A 132 13.00 -3.69 4.95
CA GLU A 132 13.19 -3.58 6.39
C GLU A 132 12.32 -2.42 6.88
N PHE A 133 11.78 -2.54 8.09
CA PHE A 133 11.04 -1.45 8.74
C PHE A 133 11.43 -1.32 10.22
N SER A 134 11.11 -0.16 10.79
CA SER A 134 11.09 0.03 12.24
C SER A 134 9.69 0.41 12.70
N LEU A 135 9.27 -0.15 13.84
CA LEU A 135 7.99 0.11 14.49
C LEU A 135 8.23 0.70 15.86
N ASP A 136 7.60 1.84 16.15
CA ASP A 136 7.41 2.32 17.52
C ASP A 136 6.11 1.69 18.06
N PRO A 137 6.17 0.85 19.11
CA PRO A 137 5.00 0.17 19.65
C PRO A 137 3.97 1.13 20.24
N LEU A 138 4.38 2.35 20.62
CA LEU A 138 3.46 3.33 21.19
C LEU A 138 2.67 4.04 20.09
N VAL A 139 1.36 4.21 20.29
CA VAL A 139 0.53 5.06 19.43
C VAL A 139 0.50 6.46 20.03
N ASN A 140 1.37 7.35 19.56
CA ASN A 140 1.44 8.73 20.04
C ASN A 140 1.60 9.72 18.89
N ARG A 141 1.29 10.99 19.15
CA ARG A 141 1.25 12.03 18.11
C ARG A 141 2.64 12.45 17.62
N GLU A 142 3.69 12.14 18.37
CA GLU A 142 5.05 12.61 18.12
C GLU A 142 5.82 11.68 17.17
N ASN A 143 5.44 10.41 17.09
CA ASN A 143 6.14 9.40 16.28
C ASN A 143 5.68 9.30 14.81
N GLN A 144 4.87 10.25 14.34
CA GLN A 144 4.47 10.36 12.93
C GLN A 144 3.87 9.06 12.34
N GLY A 145 3.09 8.33 13.13
CA GLY A 145 2.50 7.04 12.74
C GLY A 145 3.25 5.84 13.30
N GLY A 146 4.51 6.01 13.71
CA GLY A 146 5.34 5.02 14.38
C GLY A 146 5.68 3.80 13.54
N PHE A 147 5.65 3.92 12.21
CA PHE A 147 6.11 2.90 11.27
C PHE A 147 6.97 3.58 10.19
N GLU A 148 8.13 3.03 9.89
CA GLU A 148 9.09 3.57 8.93
C GLU A 148 9.67 2.45 8.08
N VAL A 149 9.62 2.57 6.75
CA VAL A 149 10.28 1.64 5.84
C VAL A 149 11.74 2.09 5.66
N THR A 150 12.66 1.44 6.34
CA THR A 150 14.07 1.84 6.38
C THR A 150 14.82 1.41 5.12
N LYS A 151 14.44 0.27 4.52
CA LYS A 151 14.95 -0.21 3.23
C LYS A 151 13.87 -0.94 2.45
N PHE A 152 13.95 -0.87 1.12
CA PHE A 152 13.12 -1.65 0.22
C PHE A 152 13.90 -1.95 -1.06
N SER A 153 13.80 -3.17 -1.59
CA SER A 153 14.55 -3.65 -2.76
C SER A 153 13.99 -3.13 -4.08
N GLY A 154 12.75 -2.63 -4.06
CA GLY A 154 12.11 -1.95 -5.18
C GLY A 154 12.23 -0.42 -5.08
N LEU A 155 11.28 0.26 -5.72
CA LEU A 155 11.08 1.69 -5.54
C LEU A 155 10.04 1.91 -4.44
N LEU A 156 10.30 2.87 -3.56
CA LEU A 156 9.42 3.29 -2.47
C LEU A 156 9.03 4.75 -2.68
N LEU A 157 7.76 5.10 -2.51
CA LEU A 157 7.31 6.48 -2.35
C LEU A 157 6.84 6.70 -0.91
N ASP A 158 7.54 7.53 -0.15
CA ASP A 158 7.10 7.99 1.17
C ASP A 158 6.37 9.34 1.03
N SER A 159 5.09 9.38 1.39
CA SER A 159 4.28 10.60 1.39
C SER A 159 4.26 11.30 2.74
N GLY A 160 4.96 10.74 3.72
CA GLY A 160 5.08 11.24 5.09
C GLY A 160 3.82 11.01 5.92
N PHE A 161 3.74 11.74 7.04
CA PHE A 161 2.62 11.69 7.96
C PHE A 161 1.79 12.96 7.92
N LYS A 162 0.47 12.83 8.12
CA LYS A 162 -0.44 13.95 8.28
C LYS A 162 -1.62 13.63 9.21
N MET A 163 -1.90 14.57 10.11
CA MET A 163 -3.13 14.56 10.93
C MET A 163 -4.37 14.85 10.08
N GLY A 164 -5.46 14.16 10.39
CA GLY A 164 -6.81 14.37 9.87
C GLY A 164 -7.15 13.67 8.56
N MET A 165 -6.16 13.34 7.73
CA MET A 165 -6.39 12.69 6.43
C MET A 165 -5.09 12.10 5.88
N SER A 166 -5.19 11.29 4.82
CA SER A 166 -4.03 10.85 4.04
C SER A 166 -3.16 12.05 3.59
N PRO A 167 -1.82 11.93 3.64
CA PRO A 167 -0.91 12.96 3.16
C PRO A 167 -1.00 13.20 1.64
N THR A 168 -1.41 12.21 0.84
CA THR A 168 -1.51 12.35 -0.62
C THR A 168 -2.71 13.17 -1.07
N TRP A 169 -3.68 13.41 -0.16
CA TRP A 169 -4.78 14.34 -0.38
C TRP A 169 -4.34 15.80 -0.59
N TYR A 170 -3.20 16.17 0.01
CA TYR A 170 -2.68 17.53 0.00
C TYR A 170 -1.72 17.70 -1.18
N LEU A 171 -2.28 18.10 -2.33
CA LEU A 171 -1.55 18.18 -3.62
C LEU A 171 -0.42 19.23 -3.66
N ASP A 172 -0.39 20.14 -2.69
CA ASP A 172 0.68 21.13 -2.49
C ASP A 172 1.88 20.59 -1.71
N ARG A 173 1.72 19.48 -0.98
CA ARG A 173 2.84 18.78 -0.32
C ARG A 173 3.72 18.05 -1.33
N SER A 174 4.77 17.44 -0.80
CA SER A 174 5.69 16.62 -1.57
C SER A 174 5.78 15.22 -0.96
N SER A 175 6.07 14.26 -1.83
CA SER A 175 6.45 12.90 -1.47
C SER A 175 7.89 12.65 -1.94
N THR A 176 8.56 11.70 -1.31
CA THR A 176 9.95 11.34 -1.61
C THR A 176 10.02 9.92 -2.12
N PHE A 177 10.48 9.77 -3.35
CA PHE A 177 10.90 8.48 -3.88
C PHE A 177 12.25 8.08 -3.29
N LYS A 178 12.41 6.80 -2.99
CA LYS A 178 13.66 6.17 -2.57
C LYS A 178 13.86 4.87 -3.35
N ASP A 179 15.02 4.71 -3.98
CA ASP A 179 15.39 3.46 -4.65
C ASP A 179 16.09 2.48 -3.69
N ALA A 180 16.37 1.28 -4.19
CA ALA A 180 17.05 0.22 -3.44
C ALA A 180 18.47 0.57 -2.97
N PHE A 181 19.10 1.57 -3.58
CA PHE A 181 20.44 2.06 -3.22
C PHE A 181 20.38 3.24 -2.26
N GLY A 182 19.17 3.67 -1.87
CA GLY A 182 18.94 4.80 -0.98
C GLY A 182 19.04 6.16 -1.66
N HIS A 183 19.14 6.23 -2.99
CA HIS A 183 19.00 7.50 -3.69
C HIS A 183 17.57 7.99 -3.53
N THR A 184 17.43 9.31 -3.36
CA THR A 184 16.12 9.92 -3.13
C THR A 184 15.79 10.98 -4.18
N CYS A 185 14.49 11.18 -4.41
CA CYS A 185 13.99 12.28 -5.22
C CYS A 185 12.64 12.77 -4.68
N THR A 186 12.56 14.05 -4.34
CA THR A 186 11.32 14.67 -3.87
C THR A 186 10.55 15.30 -5.03
N VAL A 187 9.27 14.98 -5.10
CA VAL A 187 8.33 15.48 -6.12
C VAL A 187 7.06 16.00 -5.48
N ARG A 188 6.34 16.91 -6.15
CA ARG A 188 5.08 17.44 -5.61
C ARG A 188 3.97 16.42 -5.78
N ASN A 189 3.06 16.36 -4.81
CA ASN A 189 1.93 15.45 -4.84
C ASN A 189 1.05 15.70 -6.07
N ARG A 190 0.83 16.96 -6.48
CA ARG A 190 0.12 17.31 -7.73
C ARG A 190 0.75 16.78 -9.02
N ASP A 191 2.01 16.37 -8.99
CA ASP A 191 2.67 15.79 -10.18
C ASP A 191 2.45 14.27 -10.25
N LEU A 192 2.03 13.64 -9.15
CA LEU A 192 1.81 12.21 -9.03
C LEU A 192 0.34 11.84 -8.95
N PHE A 193 -0.45 12.72 -8.34
CA PHE A 193 -1.81 12.48 -7.93
C PHE A 193 -2.74 13.57 -8.44
N ASP A 194 -3.94 13.15 -8.84
CA ASP A 194 -5.05 14.02 -9.15
C ASP A 194 -6.19 13.76 -8.16
N LYS A 195 -6.97 14.79 -7.85
CA LYS A 195 -8.11 14.69 -6.94
C LYS A 195 -9.40 14.87 -7.73
N LYS A 196 -10.24 13.84 -7.74
CA LYS A 196 -11.56 13.88 -8.37
C LYS A 196 -12.61 13.51 -7.34
N SER A 197 -13.52 14.45 -7.07
CA SER A 197 -14.50 14.32 -5.98
C SER A 197 -13.78 14.07 -4.64
N ASP A 198 -14.16 12.99 -3.94
CA ASP A 198 -13.61 12.62 -2.64
C ASP A 198 -12.51 11.55 -2.73
N GLU A 199 -11.90 11.35 -3.91
CA GLU A 199 -10.90 10.31 -4.16
C GLU A 199 -9.61 10.86 -4.77
N ILE A 200 -8.52 10.12 -4.57
CA ILE A 200 -7.19 10.40 -5.12
C ILE A 200 -6.82 9.35 -6.16
N PHE A 201 -6.44 9.82 -7.34
CA PHE A 201 -6.07 9.01 -8.50
C PHE A 201 -4.60 9.22 -8.82
N TRP A 202 -3.96 8.20 -9.40
CA TRP A 202 -2.63 8.39 -9.96
C TRP A 202 -2.74 9.11 -11.30
N ILE A 203 -1.89 10.11 -11.52
CA ILE A 203 -1.70 10.68 -12.87
C ILE A 203 -1.01 9.65 -13.76
N HIS A 204 -0.10 8.86 -13.19
CA HIS A 204 0.60 7.76 -13.84
C HIS A 204 0.04 6.41 -13.37
N GLU A 205 -1.03 5.98 -14.03
CA GLU A 205 -1.78 4.76 -13.68
C GLU A 205 -0.90 3.50 -13.79
N GLU A 206 -0.08 3.39 -14.84
CA GLU A 206 0.85 2.28 -15.04
C GLU A 206 2.26 2.61 -14.53
N ASP A 207 2.96 1.62 -13.97
CA ASP A 207 4.35 1.78 -13.52
C ASP A 207 5.29 2.22 -14.63
N LYS A 208 5.06 1.75 -15.87
CA LYS A 208 5.84 2.18 -17.03
C LYS A 208 5.71 3.70 -17.26
N GLN A 209 4.52 4.25 -17.11
CA GLN A 209 4.28 5.69 -17.26
C GLN A 209 4.96 6.47 -16.14
N LEU A 210 4.84 5.98 -14.90
CA LEU A 210 5.49 6.59 -13.75
C LEU A 210 7.00 6.58 -13.90
N TYR A 211 7.58 5.45 -14.32
CA TYR A 211 9.03 5.34 -14.51
C TYR A 211 9.52 6.28 -15.61
N ASN A 212 8.79 6.42 -16.72
CA ASN A 212 9.14 7.40 -17.75
C ASN A 212 9.13 8.85 -17.23
N TYR A 213 8.19 9.18 -16.34
CA TYR A 213 8.17 10.48 -15.67
C TYR A 213 9.40 10.64 -14.74
N LEU A 214 9.67 9.63 -13.91
CA LEU A 214 10.78 9.66 -12.95
C LEU A 214 12.15 9.65 -13.61
N GLN A 215 12.36 8.97 -14.74
CA GLN A 215 13.63 9.03 -15.48
C GLN A 215 13.99 10.46 -15.89
N LYS A 216 12.98 11.27 -16.23
CA LYS A 216 13.17 12.68 -16.61
C LYS A 216 13.30 13.57 -15.38
N ARG A 217 12.46 13.35 -14.37
CA ARG A 217 12.35 14.22 -13.19
C ARG A 217 13.43 13.96 -12.13
N CYS A 218 13.89 12.71 -12.05
CA CYS A 218 14.70 12.13 -10.99
C CYS A 218 15.80 11.22 -11.58
N PRO A 219 16.74 11.76 -12.38
CA PRO A 219 17.72 10.95 -13.10
C PRO A 219 18.72 10.19 -12.20
N SER A 220 18.77 10.52 -10.90
CA SER A 220 19.58 9.82 -9.91
C SER A 220 18.94 8.53 -9.39
N LEU A 221 17.65 8.30 -9.61
CA LEU A 221 16.98 7.08 -9.17
C LEU A 221 17.31 5.92 -10.10
N THR A 222 17.56 4.75 -9.51
CA THR A 222 17.69 3.49 -10.23
C THR A 222 16.32 2.81 -10.33
N LEU A 223 15.70 2.92 -11.49
CA LEU A 223 14.41 2.31 -11.79
C LEU A 223 14.63 0.97 -12.48
N LYS A 224 14.11 -0.11 -11.91
CA LYS A 224 14.20 -1.48 -12.45
C LYS A 224 12.80 -1.97 -12.83
#